data_AF-A0A973MRE4-F1
#
_entry.id   AF-A0A973MRE4-F1
#
_cell.length_a   1.000
_cell.length_b   1.000
_cell.length_c   1.000
_cell.angle_alpha   90.00
_cell.angle_beta   90.00
_cell.angle_gamma   90.00
#
_symmetry.space_group_name_H-M   'P 1'
#
loop_
_entity.id
_entity.type
_entity.pdbx_description
1 polymer ?
#
loop_
_entity_poly.entity_id
_entity_poly.type
_entity_poly.pdbx_seq_one_letter_code
_entity_poly.pdbx_strand_id
1 'polypeptide(L)' 'MANRQQPSTMPIHKYGRYEQVDIPDRTWPEKRITQAPRWLSTDLRDGNQSLIDPMSPERKRRMFDQLVKMGYKEIEVG' A
#
# COMPACT_ATOMS: atom_id res chain seq x y z
N MET A 1 34.15 -13.71 -9.37
CA MET A 1 34.14 -14.40 -8.06
C MET A 1 33.07 -15.48 -8.12
N ALA A 2 33.33 -16.68 -7.57
CA ALA A 2 32.33 -17.76 -7.57
C ALA A 2 31.30 -17.56 -6.45
N ASN A 3 30.03 -17.89 -6.73
CA ASN A 3 28.98 -17.90 -5.71
C ASN A 3 29.27 -19.00 -4.68
N ARG A 4 29.27 -18.63 -3.38
CA ARG A 4 29.55 -19.53 -2.24
C ARG A 4 28.34 -19.67 -1.29
N GLN A 5 27.14 -19.29 -1.72
CA GLN A 5 25.93 -19.41 -0.91
C GLN A 5 25.59 -20.87 -0.59
N GLN A 6 25.02 -21.09 0.59
CA GLN A 6 24.50 -22.38 1.07
C GLN A 6 23.03 -22.22 1.45
N PRO A 7 22.20 -23.28 1.37
CA PRO A 7 20.81 -23.23 1.80
C PRO A 7 20.67 -22.90 3.29
N SER A 8 19.66 -22.10 3.66
CA SER A 8 19.33 -21.84 5.06
C SER A 8 18.41 -22.93 5.64
N THR A 9 18.22 -22.93 6.95
CA THR A 9 17.27 -23.81 7.66
C THR A 9 15.84 -23.27 7.70
N MET A 10 15.53 -22.23 6.90
CA MET A 10 14.21 -21.61 6.92
C MET A 10 13.12 -22.60 6.45
N PRO A 11 11.93 -22.60 7.06
CA PRO A 11 10.84 -23.51 6.69
C PRO A 11 10.11 -23.03 5.41
N ILE A 12 10.82 -23.01 4.28
CA ILE A 12 10.32 -22.44 3.01
C ILE A 12 9.08 -23.16 2.46
N HIS A 13 8.88 -24.44 2.82
CA HIS A 13 7.72 -25.24 2.43
C HIS A 13 6.39 -24.70 2.99
N LYS A 14 6.42 -23.79 3.97
CA LYS A 14 5.22 -23.09 4.48
C LYS A 14 4.72 -22.00 3.54
N TYR A 15 5.51 -21.62 2.53
CA TYR A 15 5.19 -20.53 1.62
C TYR A 15 5.00 -21.07 0.20
N GLY A 16 3.80 -20.90 -0.33
CA GLY A 16 3.48 -21.23 -1.72
C GLY A 16 4.02 -20.18 -2.68
N ARG A 17 4.34 -20.59 -3.91
CA ARG A 17 4.61 -19.64 -4.99
C ARG A 17 3.35 -18.86 -5.34
N TYR A 18 3.49 -17.60 -5.69
CA TYR A 18 2.40 -16.85 -6.33
C TYR A 18 2.21 -17.36 -7.76
N GLU A 19 0.98 -17.65 -8.16
CA GLU A 19 0.67 -18.05 -9.53
C GLU A 19 0.60 -16.80 -10.41
N GLN A 20 1.44 -16.77 -11.45
CA GLN A 20 1.57 -15.61 -12.31
C GLN A 20 0.30 -15.41 -13.14
N VAL A 21 -0.21 -14.18 -13.16
CA VAL A 21 -1.30 -13.79 -14.06
C VAL A 21 -0.73 -13.55 -15.46
N ASP A 22 -1.23 -14.29 -16.44
CA ASP A 22 -0.86 -14.08 -17.84
C ASP A 22 -1.62 -12.88 -18.43
N ILE A 23 -0.85 -11.86 -18.82
CA ILE A 23 -1.33 -10.65 -19.49
C ILE A 23 -0.34 -10.40 -20.64
N PRO A 24 -0.51 -11.12 -21.77
CA PRO A 24 0.44 -11.09 -22.87
C PRO A 24 0.54 -9.70 -23.50
N ASP A 25 -0.60 -9.00 -23.63
CA ASP A 25 -0.70 -7.67 -24.23
C ASP A 25 -0.60 -6.53 -23.20
N ARG A 26 0.18 -6.73 -22.14
CA ARG A 26 0.40 -5.68 -21.13
C ARG A 26 1.08 -4.47 -21.78
N THR A 27 0.59 -3.27 -21.47
CA THR A 27 1.13 -2.02 -22.05
C THR A 27 1.71 -1.08 -21.00
N TRP A 28 1.68 -1.47 -19.72
CA TRP A 28 2.22 -0.66 -18.64
C TRP A 28 3.77 -0.53 -18.65
N PRO A 29 4.57 -1.48 -19.17
CA PRO A 29 6.02 -1.30 -19.24
C PRO A 29 6.47 -0.15 -20.15
N GLU A 30 5.71 0.15 -21.21
CA GLU A 30 6.03 1.18 -22.20
C GLU A 30 5.44 2.56 -21.85
N LYS A 31 4.54 2.62 -20.88
CA LYS A 31 3.83 3.85 -20.50
C LYS A 31 4.53 4.57 -19.35
N ARG A 32 4.64 5.89 -19.46
CA ARG A 32 5.08 6.78 -18.38
C ARG A 32 3.88 7.48 -17.77
N ILE A 33 3.84 7.61 -16.45
CA ILE A 33 2.86 8.45 -15.75
C ILE A 33 3.13 9.92 -16.11
N THR A 34 2.13 10.62 -16.65
CA THR A 34 2.23 12.03 -17.07
C THR A 34 1.31 12.97 -16.30
N GLN A 35 0.38 12.43 -15.51
CA GLN A 35 -0.60 13.18 -14.74
C GLN A 35 -0.80 12.51 -13.38
N ALA A 36 -1.16 13.30 -12.37
CA ALA A 36 -1.51 12.77 -11.06
C ALA A 36 -2.81 11.95 -11.16
N PRO A 37 -2.91 10.79 -10.49
CA PRO A 37 -4.16 10.07 -10.40
C PRO A 37 -5.14 10.81 -9.51
N ARG A 38 -6.39 10.34 -9.51
CA ARG A 38 -7.34 10.66 -8.44
C ARG A 38 -6.89 9.95 -7.16
N TRP A 39 -6.73 10.70 -6.09
CA TRP A 39 -6.26 10.19 -4.81
C TRP A 39 -7.41 9.95 -3.84
N LEU A 40 -7.43 8.77 -3.23
CA LEU A 40 -8.28 8.41 -2.10
C LEU A 40 -7.38 8.07 -0.91
N SER A 41 -7.56 8.76 0.21
CA SER A 41 -6.87 8.47 1.47
C SER A 41 -7.74 7.55 2.34
N THR A 42 -7.15 6.50 2.90
CA THR A 42 -7.81 5.52 3.79
C THR A 42 -7.37 5.66 5.26
N ASP A 43 -6.62 6.70 5.58
CA ASP A 43 -5.95 6.89 6.88
C ASP A 43 -6.90 6.84 8.08
N LEU A 44 -8.14 7.34 7.95
CA LEU A 44 -9.11 7.38 9.05
C LEU A 44 -9.82 6.06 9.31
N ARG A 45 -9.72 5.10 8.38
CA ARG A 45 -10.32 3.76 8.47
C ARG A 45 -9.25 2.68 8.53
N ASP A 46 -8.61 2.37 7.41
CA ASP A 46 -7.65 1.26 7.30
C ASP A 46 -6.36 1.55 8.07
N GLY A 47 -5.86 2.78 7.93
CA GLY A 47 -4.72 3.27 8.73
C GLY A 47 -5.04 3.24 10.22
N ASN A 48 -6.21 3.76 10.61
CA ASN A 48 -6.65 3.77 12.00
C ASN A 48 -6.87 2.36 12.59
N GLN A 49 -7.31 1.37 11.80
CA GLN A 49 -7.49 -0.03 12.23
C GLN A 49 -6.16 -0.74 12.48
N SER A 50 -5.08 -0.27 11.86
CA SER A 50 -3.73 -0.86 12.00
C SER A 50 -2.95 -0.34 13.21
N LEU A 51 -3.49 0.65 13.93
CA LEU A 51 -2.84 1.23 15.11
C LEU A 51 -3.06 0.38 16.36
N ILE A 52 -2.02 0.28 17.21
CA ILE A 52 -2.12 -0.32 18.55
C ILE A 52 -3.15 0.46 19.38
N ASP A 53 -3.02 1.79 19.41
CA ASP A 53 -3.96 2.71 20.03
C ASP A 53 -4.74 3.45 18.93
N PRO A 54 -6.02 3.14 18.72
CA PRO A 54 -6.84 3.82 17.73
C PRO A 54 -6.90 5.34 17.97
N MET A 55 -7.06 6.10 16.90
CA MET A 55 -7.19 7.55 16.98
C MET A 55 -8.44 7.95 17.78
N SER A 56 -8.23 8.84 18.75
CA SER A 56 -9.31 9.56 19.41
C SER A 56 -10.06 10.46 18.40
N PRO A 57 -11.30 10.90 18.71
CA PRO A 57 -12.04 11.82 17.85
C PRO A 57 -11.25 13.09 17.46
N GLU A 58 -10.47 13.64 18.40
CA GLU A 58 -9.62 14.80 18.14
C GLU A 58 -8.49 14.49 17.14
N ARG A 59 -7.83 13.34 17.28
CA ARG A 59 -6.78 12.90 16.35
C ARG A 59 -7.36 12.62 14.96
N LYS A 60 -8.54 12.00 14.88
CA LYS A 60 -9.26 11.80 13.62
C LYS A 60 -9.59 13.14 12.95
N ARG A 61 -10.09 14.11 13.71
CA ARG A 61 -10.40 15.44 13.16
C ARG A 61 -9.15 16.15 12.65
N ARG A 62 -8.05 16.10 13.39
CA ARG A 62 -6.77 16.66 12.94
C ARG A 62 -6.30 16.01 11.63
N MET A 63 -6.35 14.68 11.54
CA MET A 63 -5.97 13.97 10.31
C MET A 63 -6.87 14.36 9.13
N PHE A 64 -8.18 14.38 9.33
CA PHE A 64 -9.13 14.83 8.31
C PHE A 64 -8.81 16.25 7.81
N ASP A 65 -8.62 17.20 8.73
CA ASP A 65 -8.32 18.59 8.38
C ASP A 65 -6.99 18.71 7.62
N GLN A 66 -5.98 17.90 7.96
CA GLN A 66 -4.71 17.86 7.20
C GLN A 66 -4.91 17.33 5.79
N LEU A 67 -5.65 16.22 5.61
CA LEU A 67 -5.92 15.64 4.30
C LEU A 67 -6.68 16.61 3.39
N VAL A 68 -7.68 17.29 3.95
CA VAL A 68 -8.42 18.35 3.26
C VAL A 68 -7.48 19.50 2.86
N LYS A 69 -6.62 19.96 3.78
CA LYS A 69 -5.64 21.03 3.53
C LYS A 69 -4.63 20.65 2.45
N MET A 70 -4.20 19.40 2.37
CA MET A 70 -3.31 18.88 1.33
C MET A 70 -3.99 18.76 -0.05
N GLY A 71 -5.32 18.81 -0.09
CA GLY A 71 -6.09 18.80 -1.32
C GLY A 71 -6.67 17.43 -1.71
N TYR A 72 -6.64 16.44 -0.82
CA TYR A 72 -7.36 15.17 -1.04
C TYR A 72 -8.85 15.45 -1.25
N LYS A 73 -9.43 14.80 -2.26
CA LYS A 73 -10.85 14.96 -2.63
C LYS A 73 -11.68 13.72 -2.30
N GLU A 74 -11.03 12.59 -2.03
CA GLU A 74 -11.65 11.38 -1.54
C GLU A 74 -10.91 10.93 -0.28
N ILE A 75 -11.67 10.74 0.81
CA ILE A 75 -11.15 10.34 2.12
C ILE A 75 -12.15 9.32 2.69
N GLU A 76 -11.71 8.11 2.99
CA GLU A 76 -12.49 7.09 3.71
C GLU A 76 -12.47 7.42 5.21
N VAL A 77 -13.63 7.70 5.81
CA VAL A 77 -13.73 8.23 7.18
C VAL A 77 -14.06 7.19 8.25
N GLY A 78 -14.38 5.96 7.86
CA GLY A 78 -14.81 4.88 8.76
C GLY A 78 -15.83 3.97 8.13
#